data_AF-A0A9R0F7M6-F1
#
_entry.id   AF-A0A9R0F7M6-F1
#
_cell.length_a   1.000
_cell.length_b   1.000
_cell.length_c   1.000
_cell.angle_alpha   90.00
_cell.angle_beta   90.00
_cell.angle_gamma   90.00
#
_symmetry.space_group_name_H-M   'P 1'
#
loop_
_entity.id
_entity.type
_entity.pdbx_description
1 polymer ?
#
loop_
_entity_poly.entity_id
_entity_poly.type
_entity_poly.pdbx_seq_one_letter_code
_entity_poly.pdbx_strand_id
1 'polypeptide(L)'
;MEKSTKNDGVTRQPSGIKRVFYKPSYRSFPECLCMAPLRAPIYQCESGHNMCSKCTEQTQVCPICRKHTGKMRNWQLEEIIEHCRSVPECLCMMPLRAPIYQCESGHNMCSKCTEQTQVCPICRKHTGKMRNWQLEEIVEYCRQRRS
;
A
#
# COMPACT_ATOMS: atom_id res chain seq x y z
N MET A 1 -4.16 -30.29 20.51
CA MET A 1 -4.65 -30.24 19.11
C MET A 1 -6.01 -29.56 19.11
N GLU A 2 -6.06 -28.25 18.94
CA GLU A 2 -7.31 -27.53 18.67
C GLU A 2 -7.00 -26.43 17.65
N LYS A 3 -7.85 -26.38 16.63
CA LYS A 3 -7.59 -25.82 15.31
C LYS A 3 -7.76 -24.29 15.33
N SER A 4 -6.69 -23.56 15.02
CA SER A 4 -6.77 -22.12 14.74
C SER A 4 -7.62 -21.88 13.49
N THR A 5 -8.81 -21.32 13.68
CA THR A 5 -9.68 -20.85 12.61
C THR A 5 -9.03 -19.63 11.95
N LYS A 6 -8.66 -19.79 10.68
CA LYS A 6 -8.15 -18.72 9.83
C LYS A 6 -9.28 -17.73 9.59
N ASN A 7 -9.16 -16.54 10.15
CA ASN A 7 -10.06 -15.43 9.83
C ASN A 7 -9.62 -14.84 8.49
N ASP A 8 -10.11 -15.44 7.41
CA ASP A 8 -9.97 -14.90 6.06
C ASP A 8 -10.72 -13.57 6.01
N GLY A 9 -9.99 -12.46 6.09
CA GLY A 9 -10.53 -11.10 6.01
C GLY A 9 -11.15 -10.84 4.64
N VAL A 10 -12.44 -11.16 4.50
CA VAL A 10 -13.23 -10.89 3.30
C VAL A 10 -13.44 -9.37 3.17
N THR A 11 -12.62 -8.70 2.37
CA THR A 11 -12.93 -7.35 1.91
C THR A 11 -14.11 -7.42 0.95
N ARG A 12 -15.25 -6.84 1.34
CA ARG A 12 -16.44 -6.73 0.48
C ARG A 12 -16.11 -5.88 -0.74
N GLN A 13 -15.94 -6.49 -1.91
CA GLN A 13 -15.84 -5.80 -3.20
C GLN A 13 -17.21 -5.81 -3.90
N PRO A 14 -17.55 -4.77 -4.70
CA PRO A 14 -18.80 -4.69 -5.46
C PRO A 14 -18.92 -5.84 -6.48
N SER A 15 -20.16 -6.28 -6.70
CA SER A 15 -20.54 -7.38 -7.60
C SER A 15 -20.12 -7.14 -9.06
N GLY A 16 -19.49 -8.14 -9.68
CA GLY A 16 -19.19 -8.16 -11.13
C GLY A 16 -17.71 -8.35 -11.50
N ILE A 17 -16.79 -8.32 -10.54
CA ILE A 17 -15.38 -8.62 -10.76
C ILE A 17 -15.17 -10.13 -10.58
N LYS A 18 -14.71 -10.84 -11.63
CA LYS A 18 -14.26 -12.23 -11.48
C LYS A 18 -13.24 -12.27 -10.33
N ARG A 19 -13.48 -13.12 -9.32
CA ARG A 19 -12.56 -13.29 -8.18
C ARG A 19 -11.15 -13.57 -8.70
N VAL A 20 -10.32 -12.54 -8.78
CA VAL A 20 -8.88 -12.74 -8.85
C VAL A 20 -8.50 -13.13 -7.42
N PHE A 21 -8.36 -14.43 -7.18
CA PHE A 21 -7.77 -14.92 -5.94
C PHE A 21 -6.29 -14.53 -5.96
N TYR A 22 -6.00 -13.28 -5.63
CA TYR A 22 -4.63 -12.87 -5.33
C TYR A 22 -4.25 -13.56 -4.02
N LYS A 23 -3.63 -14.74 -4.13
CA LYS A 23 -2.95 -15.36 -3.00
C LYS A 23 -1.72 -14.50 -2.73
N PRO A 24 -1.59 -13.83 -1.58
CA PRO A 24 -0.40 -13.06 -1.28
C PRO A 24 0.76 -14.04 -1.12
N SER A 25 1.52 -14.19 -2.18
CA SER A 25 2.83 -14.85 -2.14
C SER A 25 3.79 -13.80 -1.60
N TYR A 26 3.95 -13.74 -0.28
CA TYR A 26 4.90 -12.84 0.40
C TYR A 26 6.39 -13.09 0.05
N ARG A 27 6.66 -13.88 -1.00
CA ARG A 27 7.99 -14.30 -1.46
C ARG A 27 8.51 -13.52 -2.67
N SER A 28 7.67 -12.75 -3.36
CA SER A 28 8.05 -11.99 -4.55
C SER A 28 8.00 -10.48 -4.30
N PHE A 29 8.93 -9.77 -4.93
CA PHE A 29 8.95 -8.31 -4.92
C PHE A 29 7.68 -7.76 -5.61
N PRO A 30 7.11 -6.62 -5.17
CA PRO A 30 5.88 -6.09 -5.76
C PRO A 30 6.02 -5.85 -7.26
N GLU A 31 5.04 -6.34 -8.01
CA GLU A 31 4.98 -6.19 -9.46
C GLU A 31 3.87 -5.22 -9.85
N CYS A 32 4.14 -4.41 -10.86
CA CYS A 32 3.13 -3.65 -11.57
C CYS A 32 2.29 -4.59 -12.45
N LEU A 33 1.17 -4.10 -12.98
CA LEU A 33 0.29 -4.84 -13.90
C LEU A 33 1.00 -5.29 -15.20
N CYS A 34 2.11 -4.67 -15.55
CA CYS A 34 2.98 -5.11 -16.65
C CYS A 34 3.94 -6.25 -16.26
N MET A 35 3.76 -6.86 -15.08
CA MET A 35 4.61 -7.90 -14.51
C MET A 35 6.08 -7.47 -14.30
N ALA A 36 6.35 -6.16 -14.33
CA ALA A 36 7.66 -5.62 -14.00
C ALA A 36 7.70 -5.25 -12.51
N PRO A 37 8.83 -5.49 -11.82
CA PRO A 37 9.05 -4.97 -10.47
C PRO A 37 8.77 -3.47 -10.39
N LEU A 38 8.04 -3.04 -9.36
CA LEU A 38 7.86 -1.61 -9.08
C LEU A 38 9.21 -0.94 -8.77
N ARG A 39 9.54 0.12 -9.51
CA ARG A 39 10.72 0.96 -9.28
C ARG A 39 10.36 2.42 -9.47
N ALA A 40 11.11 3.31 -8.82
CA ALA A 40 10.96 4.74 -9.01
C ALA A 40 11.07 5.12 -10.51
N PRO A 41 10.20 6.01 -11.03
CA PRO A 41 9.07 6.64 -10.34
C PRO A 41 7.83 5.72 -10.26
N ILE A 42 7.22 5.67 -9.07
CA ILE A 42 5.98 4.90 -8.80
C ILE A 42 4.83 5.87 -8.61
N TYR A 43 3.71 5.64 -9.29
CA TYR A 43 2.51 6.46 -9.19
C TYR A 43 1.36 5.69 -8.58
N GLN A 44 0.48 6.39 -7.86
CA GLN A 44 -0.71 5.80 -7.24
C GLN A 44 -2.01 6.43 -7.75
N CYS A 45 -3.06 5.62 -7.89
CA CYS A 45 -4.41 6.13 -8.13
C CYS A 45 -5.06 6.65 -6.83
N GLU A 46 -6.22 7.28 -6.95
CA GLU A 46 -6.98 7.81 -5.80
C GLU A 46 -7.44 6.77 -4.76
N SER A 47 -7.38 5.48 -5.09
CA SER A 47 -7.61 4.39 -4.14
C SER A 47 -6.31 3.79 -3.56
N GLY A 48 -5.13 4.30 -3.94
CA GLY A 48 -3.84 3.81 -3.45
C GLY A 48 -3.22 2.63 -4.22
N HIS A 49 -3.74 2.23 -5.39
CA HIS A 49 -3.10 1.21 -6.23
C HIS A 49 -1.88 1.79 -6.95
N ASN A 50 -0.75 1.09 -6.92
CA ASN A 50 0.53 1.58 -7.44
C ASN A 50 0.84 1.03 -8.84
N MET A 51 1.42 1.86 -9.69
CA MET A 51 1.81 1.58 -11.07
C MET A 51 3.17 2.21 -11.37
N CYS A 52 3.92 1.61 -12.29
CA CYS A 52 5.12 2.23 -12.84
C CYS A 52 4.78 3.35 -13.83
N SER A 53 5.72 4.27 -14.08
CA SER A 53 5.56 5.38 -15.05
C SER A 53 4.92 4.96 -16.37
N LYS A 54 5.44 3.88 -16.98
CA LYS A 54 4.96 3.37 -18.27
C LYS A 54 3.47 3.01 -18.23
N CYS A 55 3.02 2.31 -17.19
CA CYS A 55 1.60 1.95 -17.05
C CYS A 55 0.73 3.15 -16.71
N THR A 56 1.26 4.14 -15.99
CA THR A 56 0.56 5.39 -15.70
C THR A 56 0.38 6.26 -16.93
N GLU A 57 1.39 6.33 -17.80
CA GLU A 57 1.30 7.07 -19.08
C GLU A 57 0.33 6.41 -20.06
N GLN A 58 0.25 5.08 -20.04
CA GLN A 58 -0.62 4.30 -20.92
C GLN A 58 -2.10 4.26 -20.46
N THR A 59 -2.41 4.67 -19.22
CA THR A 59 -3.75 4.51 -18.65
C THR A 59 -4.22 5.75 -17.86
N GLN A 60 -5.35 6.34 -18.26
CA GLN A 60 -5.96 7.47 -17.53
C GLN A 60 -6.80 7.02 -16.32
N VAL A 61 -7.14 5.72 -16.26
CA VAL A 61 -7.86 5.11 -15.14
C VAL A 61 -7.12 3.87 -14.63
N CYS A 62 -7.15 3.69 -13.32
CA CYS A 62 -6.57 2.54 -12.65
C CYS A 62 -7.28 1.25 -13.12
N PRO A 63 -6.58 0.25 -13.65
CA PRO A 63 -7.20 -0.97 -14.14
C PRO A 63 -7.76 -1.86 -13.02
N ILE A 64 -7.37 -1.62 -11.76
CA ILE A 64 -7.82 -2.38 -10.59
C ILE A 64 -9.16 -1.84 -10.07
N CYS A 65 -9.27 -0.51 -9.87
CA CYS A 65 -10.45 0.10 -9.25
C CYS A 65 -11.22 1.09 -10.14
N ARG A 66 -10.76 1.33 -11.38
CA ARG A 66 -11.34 2.25 -12.37
C ARG A 66 -11.41 3.73 -11.96
N LYS A 67 -10.84 4.11 -10.81
CA LYS A 67 -10.63 5.51 -10.43
C LYS A 67 -9.50 6.14 -11.23
N HIS A 68 -9.47 7.47 -11.28
CA HIS A 68 -8.45 8.20 -12.02
C HIS A 68 -7.03 7.81 -11.57
N THR A 69 -6.17 7.51 -12.54
CA THR A 69 -4.73 7.32 -12.29
C THR A 69 -4.14 8.71 -12.10
N GLY A 70 -4.18 9.22 -10.86
CA GLY A 70 -3.56 10.49 -10.54
C GLY A 70 -2.07 10.49 -10.92
N LYS A 71 -1.50 11.68 -11.21
CA LYS A 71 -0.05 11.86 -11.32
C LYS A 71 0.64 11.91 -9.95
N MET A 72 0.04 11.30 -8.93
CA MET A 72 0.55 11.32 -7.57
C MET A 72 1.66 10.29 -7.44
N ARG A 73 2.91 10.78 -7.41
CA ARG A 73 4.09 9.94 -7.19
C ARG A 73 4.16 9.49 -5.73
N ASN A 74 4.40 8.20 -5.51
CA ASN A 74 4.48 7.57 -4.20
C ASN A 74 5.94 7.44 -3.73
N TRP A 75 6.54 8.59 -3.39
CA TRP A 75 7.92 8.69 -2.93
C TRP A 75 8.22 7.77 -1.74
N GLN A 76 7.25 7.62 -0.82
CA GLN A 76 7.43 6.74 0.32
C GLN A 76 7.62 5.28 -0.12
N LEU A 77 6.86 4.82 -1.12
CA LEU A 77 7.02 3.46 -1.62
C LEU A 77 8.37 3.25 -2.30
N GLU A 78 8.83 4.27 -3.03
CA GLU A 78 10.14 4.25 -3.68
C GLU A 78 11.26 4.12 -2.65
N GLU A 79 11.23 4.93 -1.59
CA GLU A 79 12.21 4.90 -0.51
C GLU A 79 12.28 3.52 0.14
N ILE A 80 11.13 2.89 0.40
CA ILE A 80 11.08 1.57 1.05
C ILE A 80 11.57 0.47 0.12
N ILE A 81 11.22 0.55 -1.16
CA ILE A 81 11.70 -0.38 -2.18
C ILE A 81 13.23 -0.30 -2.30
N GLU A 82 13.78 0.91 -2.34
CA GLU A 82 15.21 1.16 -2.45
C GLU A 82 15.95 0.77 -1.17
N HIS A 83 15.36 1.07 -0.01
CA HIS A 83 15.91 0.85 1.31
C HIS A 83 15.21 -0.29 2.03
N CYS A 84 14.92 -1.41 1.35
CA CYS A 84 14.36 -2.63 1.96
C CYS A 84 15.26 -3.23 3.08
N ARG A 85 16.36 -2.53 3.44
CA ARG A 85 17.15 -2.62 4.67
C ARG A 85 16.56 -1.92 5.88
N SER A 86 15.52 -1.08 5.79
CA SER A 86 14.86 -0.35 6.90
C SER A 86 13.37 -0.18 6.66
N VAL A 87 12.55 -0.86 7.47
CA VAL A 87 11.11 -0.62 7.52
C VAL A 87 10.90 0.82 8.00
N PRO A 88 10.12 1.65 7.29
CA PRO A 88 9.87 3.03 7.67
C PRO A 88 9.16 3.09 9.02
N GLU A 89 9.51 4.08 9.81
CA GLU A 89 8.89 4.32 11.11
C GLU A 89 7.71 5.29 10.97
N CYS A 90 6.68 5.05 11.77
CA CYS A 90 5.59 5.99 11.96
C CYS A 90 6.03 7.11 12.91
N LEU A 91 5.24 8.20 13.02
CA LEU A 91 5.48 9.29 13.99
C LEU A 91 5.66 8.79 15.44
N CYS A 92 5.08 7.65 15.80
CA CYS A 92 5.27 7.03 17.11
C CYS A 92 6.63 6.33 17.29
N MET A 93 7.57 6.50 16.36
CA MET A 93 8.90 5.87 16.34
C MET A 93 8.85 4.34 16.32
N MET A 94 7.71 3.79 15.88
CA MET A 94 7.52 2.35 15.71
C MET A 94 7.54 2.03 14.22
N PRO A 95 8.14 0.89 13.81
CA PRO A 95 8.05 0.42 12.44
C PRO A 95 6.60 0.33 11.99
N LEU A 96 6.29 0.83 10.80
CA LEU A 96 4.97 0.68 10.20
C LEU A 96 4.63 -0.81 10.09
N ARG A 97 3.37 -1.16 10.38
CA ARG A 97 2.81 -2.51 10.24
C ARG A 97 1.34 -2.39 9.86
N ALA A 98 0.82 -3.41 9.19
CA ALA A 98 -0.59 -3.51 8.87
C ALA A 98 -1.46 -3.41 10.15
N PRO A 99 -2.58 -2.65 10.14
CA PRO A 99 -3.05 -1.80 9.04
C PRO A 99 -2.30 -0.46 8.95
N ILE A 100 -1.89 -0.09 7.74
CA ILE A 100 -1.21 1.19 7.44
C ILE A 100 -2.20 2.12 6.74
N TYR A 101 -2.40 3.32 7.27
CA TYR A 101 -3.31 4.33 6.72
C TYR A 101 -2.55 5.47 6.08
N GLN A 102 -3.15 6.09 5.07
CA GLN A 102 -2.55 7.16 4.30
C GLN A 102 -3.45 8.40 4.26
N CYS A 103 -2.87 9.58 4.45
CA CYS A 103 -3.59 10.84 4.26
C CYS A 103 -3.71 11.22 2.77
N GLU A 104 -4.54 12.21 2.44
CA GLU A 104 -4.76 12.68 1.06
C GLU A 104 -3.50 13.18 0.35
N SER A 105 -2.45 13.55 1.09
CA SER A 105 -1.16 13.97 0.50
C SER A 105 -0.16 12.82 0.38
N GLY A 106 -0.51 11.61 0.82
CA GLY A 106 0.33 10.43 0.67
C GLY A 106 1.14 10.00 1.90
N HIS A 107 1.06 10.72 3.03
CA HIS A 107 1.79 10.36 4.26
C HIS A 107 1.15 9.16 4.96
N ASN A 108 1.97 8.21 5.38
CA ASN A 108 1.53 6.94 5.97
C ASN A 108 1.65 6.93 7.50
N MET A 109 0.69 6.32 8.18
CA MET A 109 0.57 6.24 9.63
C MET A 109 0.07 4.86 10.05
N CYS A 110 0.46 4.40 11.24
CA CYS A 110 -0.12 3.19 11.83
C CYS A 110 -1.54 3.46 12.38
N SER A 111 -2.34 2.40 12.57
CA SER A 111 -3.69 2.48 13.15
C SER A 111 -3.77 3.35 14.40
N LYS A 112 -2.85 3.16 15.34
CA LYS A 112 -2.83 3.89 16.61
C LYS A 112 -2.69 5.39 16.39
N CYS A 113 -1.74 5.81 15.55
CA CYS A 113 -1.56 7.22 15.24
C CYS A 113 -2.77 7.77 14.49
N THR A 114 -3.33 7.03 13.54
CA THR A 114 -4.53 7.43 12.80
C THR A 114 -5.75 7.62 13.70
N GLU A 115 -5.95 6.75 14.69
CA GLU A 115 -7.05 6.88 15.67
C GLU A 115 -6.85 8.08 16.60
N GLN A 116 -5.60 8.33 17.00
CA GLN A 116 -5.23 9.44 17.88
C GLN A 116 -5.25 10.80 17.16
N THR A 117 -5.05 10.82 15.84
CA THR A 117 -4.95 12.05 15.05
C THR A 117 -5.93 12.03 13.87
N GLN A 118 -6.99 12.83 13.94
CA GLN A 118 -7.96 13.01 12.84
C GLN A 118 -7.36 13.74 11.62
N VAL A 119 -6.20 14.38 11.82
CA VAL A 119 -5.43 15.07 10.77
C VAL A 119 -4.01 14.56 10.71
N CYS A 120 -3.44 14.58 9.52
CA CYS A 120 -2.07 14.18 9.29
C CYS A 120 -1.12 15.13 10.04
N PRO A 121 -0.22 14.63 10.89
CA PRO A 121 0.70 15.47 11.66
C PRO A 121 1.73 16.19 10.77
N ILE A 122 1.98 15.68 9.55
CA ILE A 122 2.97 16.24 8.63
C ILE A 122 2.38 17.36 7.78
N CYS A 123 1.21 17.13 7.16
CA CYS A 123 0.61 18.10 6.21
C CYS A 123 -0.72 18.70 6.65
N ARG A 124 -1.22 18.35 7.85
CA ARG A 124 -2.48 18.82 8.45
C ARG A 124 -3.77 18.51 7.66
N LYS A 125 -3.68 17.79 6.54
CA LYS A 125 -4.86 17.29 5.81
C LYS A 125 -5.51 16.12 6.54
N HIS A 126 -6.76 15.83 6.23
CA HIS A 126 -7.50 14.76 6.88
C HIS A 126 -6.79 13.41 6.71
N THR A 127 -6.65 12.69 7.82
CA THR A 127 -6.18 11.30 7.79
C THR A 127 -7.36 10.43 7.42
N GLY A 128 -7.61 10.28 6.11
CA GLY A 128 -8.67 9.40 5.63
C GLY A 128 -8.51 7.97 6.16
N LYS A 129 -9.59 7.18 6.13
CA LYS A 129 -9.56 5.73 6.38
C LYS A 129 -8.98 4.94 5.19
N MET A 130 -8.10 5.57 4.40
CA MET A 130 -7.51 4.96 3.20
C MET A 130 -6.35 4.07 3.62
N ARG A 131 -6.57 2.76 3.60
CA ARG A 131 -5.58 1.75 3.95
C ARG A 131 -4.66 1.45 2.77
N ASN A 132 -3.36 1.50 3.00
CA ASN A 132 -2.32 1.29 1.99
C ASN A 132 -1.83 -0.17 1.99
N TRP A 133 -2.63 -1.06 1.37
CA TRP A 133 -2.35 -2.50 1.30
C TRP A 133 -1.02 -2.83 0.63
N GLN A 134 -0.64 -2.09 -0.41
CA GLN A 134 0.61 -2.35 -1.13
C GLN A 134 1.83 -2.10 -0.24
N LEU A 135 1.78 -1.04 0.58
CA LEU A 135 2.80 -0.75 1.55
C LEU A 135 2.89 -1.82 2.64
N GLU A 136 1.76 -2.38 3.07
CA GLU A 136 1.75 -3.51 4.01
C GLU A 136 2.47 -4.74 3.45
N GLU A 137 2.24 -5.09 2.19
CA GLU A 137 2.93 -6.21 1.52
C GLU A 137 4.44 -5.99 1.47
N ILE A 138 4.87 -4.78 1.12
CA ILE A 138 6.29 -4.42 1.00
C ILE A 138 6.98 -4.45 2.35
N VAL A 139 6.34 -3.88 3.37
CA VAL A 139 6.88 -3.85 4.73
C VAL A 139 7.06 -5.27 5.27
N GLU A 140 6.08 -6.15 5.07
CA GLU A 140 6.20 -7.55 5.50
C GLU A 140 7.27 -8.31 4.70
N TYR A 141 7.38 -8.07 3.38
CA TYR A 141 8.43 -8.63 2.56
C TYR A 141 9.83 -8.21 3.03
N CYS A 142 10.05 -6.91 3.27
CA CYS A 142 11.33 -6.41 3.78
C CYS A 142 11.65 -6.95 5.17
N ARG A 143 10.64 -7.17 6.03
CA ARG A 143 10.82 -7.80 7.34
C ARG A 143 11.31 -9.25 7.24
N GLN A 144 10.78 -10.04 6.30
CA GLN A 144 11.15 -11.45 6.11
C GLN A 144 12.56 -11.64 5.55
N ARG A 145 13.19 -10.61 4.98
CA ARG A 145 14.58 -10.65 4.47
C ARG A 145 15.62 -10.07 5.42
N ARG A 146 15.18 -9.54 6.56
CA ARG A 146 16.06 -9.07 7.66
C ARG A 146 16.39 -10.17 8.67
N SER A 147 15.78 -11.35 8.57
CA SER A 147 16.08 -12.55 9.37
C SER A 147 17.04 -13.47 8.64
#